data_AF-A0A0B3AKC8-F1
#
_entry.id   AF-A0A0B3AKC8-F1
#
_cell.length_a   1.000
_cell.length_b   1.000
_cell.length_c   1.000
_cell.angle_alpha   90.00
_cell.angle_beta   90.00
_cell.angle_gamma   90.00
#
_symmetry.space_group_name_H-M   'P 1'
#
loop_
_entity.id
_entity.type
_entity.pdbx_description
1 polymer ?
#
loop_
_entity_poly.entity_id
_entity_poly.type
_entity_poly.pdbx_seq_one_letter_code
_entity_poly.pdbx_strand_id
1 'polypeptide(L)'
;METKKGMSAIVITVIMVALALVAVGVVWTVINNLIGGKSDEINLQLECLDIQIESTTATNCTGTACNLFVERKAGGRDIDGIKVVFNDGTISGTVLDRPGNIVPLATVSQSWANVGVNNPIEVGITPYFIGKAGDQQLCPRTNTKTFWKF
;
A
#
# COMPACT_ATOMS: atom_id res chain seq x y z
N MET A 1 25.30 70.58 12.46
CA MET A 1 25.35 69.22 13.03
C MET A 1 24.17 68.45 12.46
N GLU A 2 24.42 67.67 11.40
CA GLU A 2 23.35 67.07 10.59
C GLU A 2 22.80 65.78 11.20
N THR A 3 21.48 65.68 11.26
CA THR A 3 20.69 64.63 11.90
C THR A 3 20.59 63.39 11.00
N LYS A 4 21.63 62.54 10.99
CA LYS A 4 21.62 61.22 10.28
C LYS A 4 20.95 60.07 11.06
N LYS A 5 20.15 60.34 12.10
CA LYS A 5 19.59 59.28 12.98
C LYS A 5 18.32 58.59 12.44
N GLY A 6 17.67 59.13 11.40
CA GLY A 6 16.41 58.57 10.85
C GLY A 6 16.58 57.41 9.86
N MET A 7 17.67 57.37 9.08
CA MET A 7 17.84 56.36 8.03
C MET A 7 18.20 54.96 8.58
N SER A 8 18.92 54.86 9.70
CA SER A 8 19.28 53.55 10.28
C SER A 8 18.08 52.78 10.82
N ALA A 9 17.05 53.46 11.32
CA ALA A 9 15.88 52.78 11.90
C ALA A 9 15.08 52.02 10.84
N ILE A 10 14.87 52.63 9.68
CA ILE A 10 14.14 52.02 8.55
C ILE A 10 14.91 50.84 7.97
N VAL A 11 16.24 50.96 7.85
CA VAL A 11 17.08 49.87 7.35
C VAL A 11 17.00 48.66 8.29
N ILE A 12 17.00 48.88 9.61
CA ILE A 12 16.89 47.80 10.59
C ILE A 12 15.52 47.10 10.52
N THR A 13 14.42 47.85 10.39
CA THR A 13 13.08 47.24 10.29
C THR A 13 12.92 46.42 9.01
N VAL A 14 13.45 46.89 7.88
CA VAL A 14 13.44 46.12 6.62
C VAL A 14 14.24 44.83 6.75
N ILE A 15 15.41 44.88 7.38
CA ILE A 15 16.23 43.68 7.62
C ILE A 15 15.51 42.69 8.56
N MET A 16 14.85 43.18 9.63
CA MET A 16 14.05 42.32 10.50
C MET A 16 12.92 41.61 9.74
N VAL A 17 12.18 42.33 8.89
CA VAL A 17 11.10 41.75 8.09
C VAL A 17 11.66 40.75 7.07
N ALA A 18 12.76 41.06 6.42
CA ALA A 18 13.41 40.15 5.47
C ALA A 18 13.85 38.83 6.15
N LEU A 19 14.45 38.91 7.35
CA LEU A 19 14.84 37.74 8.12
C LEU A 19 13.63 36.90 8.57
N ALA A 20 12.53 37.55 8.93
CA ALA A 20 11.29 36.85 9.28
C ALA A 20 10.73 36.06 8.08
N LEU A 21 10.74 36.64 6.87
CA LEU A 21 10.28 35.96 5.66
C LEU A 21 11.16 34.75 5.31
N VAL A 22 12.48 34.86 5.49
CA VAL A 22 13.41 33.74 5.30
C VAL A 22 13.10 32.62 6.27
N ALA A 23 12.88 32.94 7.56
CA ALA A 23 12.52 31.95 8.57
C ALA A 23 11.22 31.20 8.21
N VAL A 24 10.19 31.92 7.76
CA VAL A 24 8.92 31.32 7.30
C VAL A 24 9.14 30.42 6.08
N GLY A 25 9.97 30.84 5.13
CA GLY A 25 10.29 30.05 3.94
C GLY A 25 10.97 28.70 4.25
N VAL A 26 11.87 28.68 5.22
CA VAL A 26 12.53 27.45 5.68
C VAL A 26 11.51 26.51 6.35
N VAL A 27 10.66 27.04 7.22
CA VAL A 27 9.61 26.25 7.88
C VAL A 27 8.65 25.64 6.86
N TRP A 28 8.24 26.41 5.85
CA TRP A 28 7.34 25.92 4.79
C TRP A 28 7.96 24.76 4.00
N THR A 29 9.26 24.83 3.71
CA THR A 29 9.97 23.77 2.97
C THR A 29 9.96 22.46 3.75
N VAL A 30 10.21 22.50 5.06
CA VAL A 30 10.18 21.31 5.93
C VAL A 30 8.77 20.72 6.00
N ILE A 31 7.75 21.57 6.19
CA ILE A 31 6.35 21.13 6.22
C ILE A 31 5.95 20.47 4.90
N ASN A 32 6.28 21.08 3.76
CA ASN A 32 5.89 20.56 2.46
C ASN A 32 6.55 19.21 2.14
N ASN A 33 7.81 19.03 2.53
CA ASN A 33 8.51 17.75 2.38
C ASN A 33 7.90 16.65 3.27
N LEU A 34 7.43 16.98 4.47
CA LEU A 34 6.78 16.02 5.38
C LEU A 34 5.37 15.62 4.92
N ILE A 35 4.62 16.54 4.30
CA ILE A 35 3.25 16.28 3.83
C ILE A 35 3.27 15.51 2.51
N GLY A 36 4.11 15.93 1.55
CA GLY A 36 4.15 15.32 0.22
C GLY A 36 4.43 13.82 0.23
N GLY A 37 5.32 13.36 1.11
CA GLY A 37 5.63 11.92 1.24
C GLY A 37 4.51 11.07 1.85
N LYS A 38 3.58 11.66 2.61
CA LYS A 38 2.51 10.93 3.29
C LYS A 38 1.22 10.83 2.47
N SER A 39 1.01 11.75 1.53
CA SER A 39 -0.22 11.77 0.74
C SER A 39 -0.40 10.53 -0.15
N ASP A 40 0.67 10.01 -0.73
CA ASP A 40 0.60 8.81 -1.58
C ASP A 40 0.29 7.54 -0.76
N GLU A 41 0.89 7.41 0.44
CA GLU A 41 0.62 6.28 1.34
C GLU A 41 -0.82 6.28 1.86
N ILE A 42 -1.37 7.46 2.16
CA ILE A 42 -2.77 7.62 2.58
C ILE A 42 -3.72 7.23 1.45
N ASN A 43 -3.40 7.60 0.20
CA ASN A 43 -4.25 7.28 -0.93
C ASN A 43 -4.30 5.75 -1.18
N LEU A 44 -3.14 5.08 -1.13
CA LEU A 44 -3.08 3.62 -1.22
C LEU A 44 -3.88 2.94 -0.11
N GLN A 45 -3.78 3.43 1.14
CA GLN A 45 -4.55 2.88 2.26
C GLN A 45 -6.06 3.00 2.06
N LEU A 46 -6.53 4.13 1.52
CA LEU A 46 -7.94 4.35 1.21
C LEU A 46 -8.40 3.46 0.05
N GLU A 47 -7.61 3.34 -1.01
CA GLU A 47 -7.91 2.45 -2.15
C GLU A 47 -7.97 0.98 -1.71
N CYS A 48 -7.07 0.56 -0.82
CA CYS A 48 -7.05 -0.79 -0.25
C CYS A 48 -8.20 -1.09 0.72
N LEU A 49 -8.76 -0.07 1.40
CA LEU A 49 -9.84 -0.26 2.37
C LEU A 49 -11.15 -0.71 1.69
N ASP A 50 -11.38 -0.23 0.47
CA ASP A 50 -12.56 -0.56 -0.34
C ASP A 50 -12.37 -1.88 -1.13
N ILE A 51 -11.16 -2.43 -1.15
CA ILE A 51 -10.88 -3.72 -1.80
C ILE A 51 -10.92 -4.84 -0.77
N GLN A 52 -11.99 -5.63 -0.87
CA GLN A 52 -12.14 -6.86 -0.09
C GLN A 52 -12.01 -8.06 -1.01
N ILE A 53 -10.94 -8.82 -0.81
CA ILE A 53 -10.66 -10.07 -1.53
C ILE A 53 -10.55 -11.18 -0.50
N GLU A 54 -11.35 -12.23 -0.69
CA GLU A 54 -11.42 -13.37 0.20
C GLU A 54 -11.14 -14.66 -0.55
N SER A 55 -10.59 -15.63 0.17
CA SER A 55 -10.53 -17.01 -0.31
C SER A 55 -11.79 -17.75 0.11
N THR A 56 -12.42 -18.46 -0.84
CA THR A 56 -13.57 -19.31 -0.57
C THR A 56 -13.12 -20.71 -0.15
N THR A 57 -12.24 -21.34 -0.94
CA THR A 57 -11.81 -22.72 -0.73
C THR A 57 -10.47 -22.97 -1.43
N ALA A 58 -9.60 -23.76 -0.80
CA ALA A 58 -8.42 -24.33 -1.42
C ALA A 58 -8.58 -25.85 -1.56
N THR A 59 -8.29 -26.39 -2.75
CA THR A 59 -8.41 -27.81 -3.05
C THR A 59 -7.18 -28.34 -3.78
N ASN A 60 -6.93 -29.65 -3.66
CA ASN A 60 -5.81 -30.35 -4.29
C ASN A 60 -4.43 -29.74 -3.96
N CYS A 61 -4.25 -29.29 -2.71
CA CYS A 61 -3.07 -28.54 -2.31
C CYS A 61 -1.93 -29.45 -1.84
N THR A 62 -0.94 -29.55 -2.70
CA THR A 62 0.35 -30.22 -2.53
C THR A 62 1.45 -29.17 -2.60
N GLY A 63 2.67 -29.51 -2.15
CA GLY A 63 3.82 -28.61 -2.20
C GLY A 63 4.13 -28.07 -3.60
N THR A 64 3.66 -28.74 -4.65
CA THR A 64 3.89 -28.36 -6.05
C THR A 64 2.68 -27.72 -6.72
N ALA A 65 1.46 -27.97 -6.25
CA ALA A 65 0.24 -27.45 -6.89
C ALA A 65 -0.90 -27.25 -5.89
N CYS A 66 -1.70 -26.19 -6.03
CA CYS A 66 -2.90 -25.94 -5.24
C CYS A 66 -3.92 -25.12 -6.04
N ASN A 67 -5.20 -25.50 -5.97
CA ASN A 67 -6.27 -24.74 -6.60
C ASN A 67 -6.94 -23.86 -5.54
N LEU A 68 -7.06 -22.58 -5.82
CA LEU A 68 -7.64 -21.59 -4.92
C LEU A 68 -8.78 -20.85 -5.62
N PHE A 69 -9.92 -20.79 -4.95
CA PHE A 69 -11.03 -19.93 -5.37
C PHE A 69 -10.91 -18.59 -4.63
N VAL A 70 -10.74 -17.52 -5.40
CA VAL A 70 -10.63 -16.15 -4.92
C VAL A 70 -11.86 -15.39 -5.34
N GLU A 71 -12.55 -14.80 -4.38
CA GLU A 71 -13.72 -13.95 -4.58
C GLU A 71 -13.36 -12.51 -4.24
N ARG A 72 -13.78 -11.57 -5.10
CA ARG A 72 -13.73 -10.15 -4.79
C ARG A 72 -15.13 -9.64 -4.45
N LYS A 73 -15.29 -8.96 -3.32
CA LYS A 73 -16.56 -8.30 -2.96
C LYS A 73 -16.79 -7.02 -3.79
N ALA A 74 -17.97 -6.42 -3.68
CA ALA A 74 -18.22 -5.12 -4.27
C ALA A 74 -17.34 -4.05 -3.61
N GLY A 75 -16.87 -3.08 -4.39
CA GLY A 75 -16.08 -1.96 -3.89
C GLY A 75 -14.71 -1.82 -4.54
N GLY A 76 -14.18 -0.60 -4.43
CA GLY A 76 -12.86 -0.21 -4.91
C GLY A 76 -12.72 -0.13 -6.43
N ARG A 77 -11.59 0.43 -6.86
CA ARG A 77 -11.17 0.49 -8.27
C ARG A 77 -10.59 -0.84 -8.75
N ASP A 78 -10.32 -0.97 -10.04
CA ASP A 78 -9.60 -2.13 -10.58
C ASP A 78 -8.23 -2.32 -9.93
N ILE A 79 -7.89 -3.56 -9.62
CA ILE A 79 -6.59 -3.95 -9.05
C ILE A 79 -5.63 -4.36 -10.16
N ASP A 80 -4.34 -4.16 -9.92
CA ASP A 80 -3.30 -4.59 -10.86
C ASP A 80 -2.89 -6.06 -10.65
N GLY A 81 -3.17 -6.61 -9.47
CA GLY A 81 -3.02 -8.04 -9.21
C GLY A 81 -3.19 -8.42 -7.75
N ILE A 82 -2.94 -9.70 -7.47
CA ILE A 82 -2.92 -10.25 -6.12
C ILE A 82 -1.65 -11.06 -5.90
N LYS A 83 -1.14 -11.01 -4.67
CA LYS A 83 -0.15 -11.95 -4.17
C LYS A 83 -0.79 -12.91 -3.18
N VAL A 84 -0.37 -14.16 -3.24
CA VAL A 84 -0.93 -15.24 -2.44
C VAL A 84 0.19 -15.99 -1.74
N VAL A 85 0.01 -16.29 -0.46
CA VAL A 85 0.91 -17.12 0.33
C VAL A 85 0.09 -18.18 1.03
N PHE A 86 0.53 -19.44 0.93
CA PHE A 86 -0.09 -20.56 1.63
C PHE A 86 0.72 -20.90 2.88
N ASN A 87 0.06 -21.30 3.96
CA ASN A 87 0.69 -21.59 5.24
C ASN A 87 0.10 -22.88 5.82
N ASP A 88 0.95 -23.76 6.35
CA ASP A 88 0.53 -25.02 7.01
C ASP A 88 0.45 -24.90 8.56
N GLY A 89 0.66 -23.69 9.09
CA GLY A 89 0.68 -23.37 10.51
C GLY A 89 2.07 -23.37 11.12
N THR A 90 3.06 -23.94 10.43
CA THR A 90 4.47 -23.98 10.85
C THR A 90 5.37 -23.28 9.84
N ILE A 91 5.12 -23.50 8.55
CA ILE A 91 5.91 -23.02 7.44
C ILE A 91 5.01 -22.19 6.52
N SER A 92 5.50 -21.00 6.16
CA SER A 92 4.94 -20.23 5.06
C SER A 92 5.55 -20.70 3.74
N GLY A 93 4.69 -20.96 2.76
CA GLY A 93 5.07 -21.31 1.41
C GLY A 93 5.62 -20.12 0.62
N THR A 94 5.78 -20.32 -0.68
CA THR A 94 6.30 -19.27 -1.57
C THR A 94 5.28 -18.17 -1.80
N VAL A 95 5.75 -16.93 -1.99
CA VAL A 95 4.90 -15.84 -2.48
C VAL A 95 4.63 -16.05 -3.96
N LEU A 96 3.35 -16.15 -4.30
CA LEU A 96 2.88 -16.37 -5.66
C LEU A 96 2.18 -15.12 -6.16
N ASP A 97 2.45 -14.73 -7.41
CA ASP A 97 1.89 -13.52 -8.03
C ASP A 97 0.91 -13.90 -9.14
N ARG A 98 -0.27 -13.29 -9.10
CA ARG A 98 -1.20 -13.26 -10.22
C ARG A 98 -1.44 -11.80 -10.61
N PRO A 99 -0.86 -11.35 -11.74
CA PRO A 99 -1.21 -10.07 -12.31
C PRO A 99 -2.62 -10.10 -12.91
N GLY A 100 -3.22 -8.92 -13.01
CA GLY A 100 -4.51 -8.68 -13.62
C GLY A 100 -5.65 -8.51 -12.61
N ASN A 101 -6.69 -7.82 -13.08
CA ASN A 101 -7.86 -7.48 -12.28
C ASN A 101 -8.72 -8.71 -11.99
N ILE A 102 -9.29 -8.72 -10.80
CA ILE A 102 -10.47 -9.54 -10.47
C ILE A 102 -11.63 -8.55 -10.41
N VAL A 103 -12.59 -8.70 -11.31
CA VAL A 103 -13.74 -7.79 -11.40
C VAL A 103 -14.55 -7.87 -10.08
N PRO A 104 -15.10 -6.75 -9.57
CA PRO A 104 -15.96 -6.78 -8.39
C PRO A 104 -17.08 -7.81 -8.52
N LEU A 105 -17.41 -8.50 -7.42
CA LEU A 105 -18.42 -9.55 -7.33
C LEU A 105 -18.13 -10.81 -8.18
N ALA A 106 -16.90 -10.95 -8.70
CA ALA A 106 -16.48 -12.14 -9.42
C ALA A 106 -15.76 -13.13 -8.50
N THR A 107 -15.97 -14.42 -8.78
CA THR A 107 -15.17 -15.51 -8.24
C THR A 107 -14.31 -16.09 -9.35
N VAL A 108 -13.02 -16.24 -9.09
CA VAL A 108 -12.08 -16.84 -10.04
C VAL A 108 -11.39 -18.04 -9.40
N SER A 109 -11.39 -19.16 -10.13
CA SER A 109 -10.56 -20.32 -9.78
C SER A 109 -9.17 -20.15 -10.37
N GLN A 110 -8.14 -20.30 -9.55
CA GLN A 110 -6.75 -20.29 -10.02
C GLN A 110 -5.96 -21.47 -9.53
N SER A 111 -5.15 -22.02 -10.44
CA SER A 111 -4.19 -23.08 -10.13
C SER A 111 -2.81 -22.47 -9.93
N TRP A 112 -2.20 -22.80 -8.80
CA TRP A 112 -0.92 -22.26 -8.38
C TRP A 112 0.10 -23.37 -8.35
N ALA A 113 1.26 -23.14 -8.97
CA ALA A 113 2.40 -24.05 -8.93
C ALA A 113 3.41 -23.63 -7.87
N ASN A 114 4.23 -24.57 -7.41
CA ASN A 114 5.35 -24.35 -6.47
C ASN A 114 4.95 -23.74 -5.12
N VAL A 115 3.75 -24.07 -4.64
CA VAL A 115 3.15 -23.55 -3.40
C VAL A 115 4.10 -23.63 -2.19
N GLY A 116 4.97 -24.65 -2.13
CA GLY A 116 6.01 -24.79 -1.12
C GLY A 116 5.53 -25.38 0.20
N VAL A 117 4.23 -25.66 0.35
CA VAL A 117 3.62 -26.30 1.52
C VAL A 117 2.63 -27.37 1.11
N ASN A 118 2.58 -28.47 1.87
CA ASN A 118 1.61 -29.54 1.68
C ASN A 118 0.42 -29.32 2.61
N ASN A 119 -0.82 -29.47 2.11
CA ASN A 119 -2.04 -29.32 2.90
C ASN A 119 -2.10 -28.02 3.73
N PRO A 120 -2.01 -26.84 3.11
CA PRO A 120 -2.08 -25.57 3.81
C PRO A 120 -3.38 -25.45 4.62
N ILE A 121 -3.26 -24.92 5.83
CA ILE A 121 -4.38 -24.63 6.74
C ILE A 121 -4.80 -23.17 6.66
N GLU A 122 -3.99 -22.33 6.05
CA GLU A 122 -4.24 -20.90 5.89
C GLU A 122 -3.74 -20.42 4.52
N VAL A 123 -4.45 -19.43 3.98
CA VAL A 123 -3.98 -18.63 2.84
C VAL A 123 -4.06 -17.15 3.18
N GLY A 124 -3.00 -16.41 2.86
CA GLY A 124 -2.96 -14.96 2.86
C GLY A 124 -3.06 -14.43 1.43
N ILE A 125 -3.96 -13.47 1.21
CA ILE A 125 -4.13 -12.79 -0.07
C ILE A 125 -3.93 -11.30 0.13
N THR A 126 -3.02 -10.72 -0.65
CA THR A 126 -2.67 -9.29 -0.60
C THR A 126 -2.86 -8.69 -1.99
N PRO A 127 -3.87 -7.82 -2.20
CA PRO A 127 -3.97 -7.06 -3.44
C PRO A 127 -2.81 -6.06 -3.56
N TYR A 128 -2.46 -5.72 -4.81
CA TYR A 128 -1.49 -4.67 -5.09
C TYR A 128 -1.92 -3.80 -6.27
N PHE A 129 -1.32 -2.61 -6.30
CA PHE A 129 -1.44 -1.65 -7.38
C PHE A 129 -0.06 -1.35 -7.97
N ILE A 130 -0.04 -0.90 -9.22
CA ILE A 130 1.18 -0.41 -9.86
C ILE A 130 1.26 1.09 -9.65
N GLY A 131 2.28 1.53 -8.91
CA GLY A 131 2.58 2.92 -8.66
C GLY A 131 3.06 3.65 -9.92
N LYS A 132 3.16 4.99 -9.84
CA LYS A 132 3.59 5.83 -10.97
C LYS A 132 5.01 5.50 -11.48
N ALA A 133 5.85 4.88 -10.65
CA ALA A 133 7.20 4.46 -11.02
C ALA A 133 7.26 3.02 -11.56
N GLY A 134 6.11 2.34 -11.70
CA GLY A 134 6.03 0.93 -12.10
C GLY A 134 6.26 -0.06 -10.96
N ASP A 135 6.36 0.43 -9.72
CA ASP A 135 6.54 -0.36 -8.51
C ASP A 135 5.22 -1.02 -8.05
N GLN A 136 5.30 -2.27 -7.56
CA GLN A 136 4.14 -2.94 -6.97
C GLN A 136 3.93 -2.44 -5.53
N GLN A 137 2.85 -1.69 -5.31
CA GLN A 137 2.43 -1.21 -4.01
C GLN A 137 1.40 -2.17 -3.42
N LEU A 138 1.83 -2.97 -2.45
CA LEU A 138 0.95 -3.92 -1.77
C LEU A 138 0.05 -3.20 -0.78
N CYS A 139 -1.18 -3.67 -0.67
CA CYS A 139 -2.05 -3.27 0.42
C CYS A 139 -1.45 -3.69 1.78
N PRO A 140 -1.46 -2.78 2.78
CA PRO A 140 -0.82 -3.06 4.07
C PRO A 140 -1.55 -4.15 4.88
N ARG A 141 -2.80 -4.43 4.54
CA ARG A 141 -3.58 -5.52 5.12
C ARG A 141 -3.63 -6.70 4.16
N THR A 142 -3.25 -7.85 4.68
CA THR A 142 -3.40 -9.14 4.01
C THR A 142 -4.67 -9.80 4.54
N ASN A 143 -5.56 -10.21 3.63
CA ASN A 143 -6.75 -10.97 4.00
C ASN A 143 -6.34 -12.44 4.19
N THR A 144 -6.45 -12.94 5.41
CA THR A 144 -6.14 -14.33 5.73
C THR A 144 -7.42 -15.15 5.89
N LYS A 145 -7.40 -16.38 5.38
CA LYS A 145 -8.49 -17.34 5.56
C LYS A 145 -7.91 -18.67 6.02
N THR A 146 -8.45 -19.19 7.11
CA THR A 146 -8.15 -20.55 7.59
C THR A 146 -9.11 -21.57 6.96
N PHE A 147 -8.55 -22.70 6.54
CA PHE A 147 -9.27 -23.87 6.06
C PHE A 147 -9.42 -24.83 7.24
N TRP A 148 -10.65 -24.99 7.73
CA TRP A 148 -10.92 -25.94 8.81
C TRP A 148 -10.76 -27.37 8.28
N LYS A 149 -9.86 -28.13 8.88
CA LYS A 149 -9.72 -29.57 8.66
C LYS A 149 -10.73 -30.26 9.59
N PHE A 150 -11.77 -30.85 9.01
CA PHE A 150 -12.65 -31.79 9.73
C PHE A 150 -11.94 -33.14 9.90
#